data_AF-A0A3S1GQU3-F1
#
_entry.id   AF-A0A3S1GQU3-F1
#
_cell.length_a   1.000
_cell.length_b   1.000
_cell.length_c   1.000
_cell.angle_alpha   90.00
_cell.angle_beta   90.00
_cell.angle_gamma   90.00
#
_symmetry.space_group_name_H-M   'P 1'
#
loop_
_entity.id
_entity.type
_entity.pdbx_description
1 polymer ?
#
loop_
_entity_poly.entity_id
_entity_poly.type
_entity_poly.pdbx_seq_one_letter_code
_entity_poly.pdbx_strand_id
1 'polypeptide(L)' 'PPSRSFSIAVEPDRLKTLKIFIRQPADQIRKPAQRFEFRIDDKASSETAEYTATFNAPEHSR' A
#
# COMPACT_ATOMS: atom_id res chain seq x y z
N PRO A 1 -0.61 -4.34 12.78
CA PRO A 1 0.49 -4.48 11.80
C PRO A 1 1.44 -3.28 11.92
N PRO A 2 2.77 -3.48 11.96
CA PRO A 2 3.70 -2.36 11.93
C PRO A 2 3.55 -1.62 10.59
N SER A 3 3.41 -0.30 10.66
CA SER A 3 3.44 0.58 9.48
C SER A 3 4.79 0.42 8.79
N ARG A 4 4.77 0.23 7.46
CA ARG A 4 5.97 0.11 6.64
C ARG A 4 6.12 1.36 5.78
N SER A 5 7.25 2.05 5.90
CA SER A 5 7.58 3.24 5.10
C SER A 5 8.79 2.98 4.21
N PHE A 6 8.84 3.66 3.06
CA PHE A 6 9.95 3.60 2.10
C PHE A 6 10.24 4.99 1.56
N SER A 7 11.51 5.34 1.43
CA SER A 7 11.93 6.55 0.73
C SER A 7 12.17 6.25 -0.74
N ILE A 8 11.51 6.98 -1.63
CA ILE A 8 11.68 6.85 -3.08
C ILE A 8 12.23 8.17 -3.62
N ALA A 9 13.43 8.14 -4.21
CA ALA A 9 13.94 9.30 -4.95
C ALA A 9 13.11 9.49 -6.24
N VAL A 10 12.69 10.74 -6.48
CA VAL A 10 12.00 11.20 -7.69
C VAL A 10 12.83 12.30 -8.35
N GLU A 11 12.77 12.36 -9.67
CA GLU A 11 13.44 13.38 -10.46
C GLU A 11 12.41 14.47 -10.82
N PRO A 12 12.80 15.76 -10.88
CA PRO A 12 11.90 16.82 -11.33
C PRO A 12 11.37 16.52 -12.73
N ASP A 13 10.11 16.87 -12.97
CA ASP A 13 9.40 16.69 -14.25
C ASP A 13 9.32 15.24 -14.77
N ARG A 14 9.54 14.23 -13.90
CA ARG A 14 9.42 12.81 -14.26
C ARG A 14 8.40 12.07 -13.41
N LEU A 15 7.44 11.44 -14.08
CA LEU A 15 6.51 10.53 -13.44
C LEU A 15 7.19 9.20 -13.11
N LYS A 16 7.10 8.76 -11.84
CA LYS A 16 7.61 7.46 -11.38
C LYS A 16 6.45 6.57 -10.94
N THR A 17 6.20 5.49 -11.66
CA THR A 17 5.17 4.51 -11.30
C THR A 17 5.68 3.55 -10.23
N LEU A 18 4.97 3.45 -9.10
CA LEU A 18 5.25 2.48 -8.05
C LEU A 18 4.25 1.32 -8.13
N LYS A 19 4.77 0.10 -8.27
CA LYS A 19 3.96 -1.13 -8.19
C LYS A 19 4.21 -1.79 -6.83
N ILE A 20 3.18 -1.83 -6.00
CA ILE A 20 3.27 -2.39 -4.66
C ILE A 20 2.53 -3.72 -4.64
N PHE A 21 3.28 -4.80 -4.44
CA PHE A 21 2.72 -6.15 -4.30
C PHE A 21 2.59 -6.50 -2.81
N ILE A 22 1.35 -6.60 -2.34
CA ILE A 22 1.06 -7.03 -0.97
C ILE A 22 0.95 -8.56 -0.96
N ARG A 23 1.67 -9.21 -0.03
CA ARG A 23 1.52 -10.63 0.26
C ARG A 23 1.07 -10.79 1.71
N GLN A 24 -0.02 -11.52 1.91
CA GLN A 24 -0.49 -11.92 3.23
C GLN A 24 -0.49 -13.46 3.31
N PRO A 25 0.14 -14.06 4.34
CA PRO A 25 0.04 -15.49 4.57
C PRO A 25 -1.42 -15.91 4.81
N ALA A 26 -1.82 -17.07 4.28
CA ALA A 26 -3.19 -17.58 4.43
C ALA A 26 -3.61 -17.70 5.90
N ASP A 27 -2.69 -18.14 6.77
CA ASP A 27 -2.89 -18.26 8.21
C ASP A 27 -3.18 -16.92 8.92
N GLN A 28 -2.85 -15.78 8.29
CA GLN A 28 -3.09 -14.45 8.84
C GLN A 28 -4.30 -13.73 8.22
N ILE A 29 -5.06 -14.40 7.36
CA ILE A 29 -6.32 -13.89 6.82
C ILE A 29 -7.37 -13.94 7.93
N ARG A 30 -7.51 -12.84 8.67
CA ARG A 30 -8.52 -12.71 9.76
C ARG A 30 -9.89 -12.23 9.27
N LYS A 31 -9.93 -11.63 8.08
CA LYS A 31 -11.15 -11.06 7.47
C LYS A 31 -11.16 -11.34 5.97
N PRO A 32 -12.34 -11.54 5.37
CA PRO A 32 -12.48 -11.78 3.93
C PRO A 32 -12.05 -10.57 3.08
N ALA A 33 -12.16 -9.36 3.63
CA ALA A 33 -11.66 -8.14 3.01
C ALA A 33 -10.86 -7.32 4.02
N GLN A 34 -9.71 -6.80 3.59
CA GLN A 34 -8.85 -5.92 4.38
C GLN A 34 -8.51 -4.67 3.57
N ARG A 35 -8.70 -3.51 4.19
CA ARG A 35 -8.32 -2.23 3.58
C ARG A 35 -6.86 -1.92 3.91
N PHE A 36 -6.15 -1.44 2.90
CA PHE A 36 -4.79 -0.94 2.97
C PHE A 36 -4.80 0.51 2.50
N GLU A 37 -4.26 1.39 3.31
CA GLU A 37 -4.08 2.80 2.97
C GLU A 37 -2.59 3.04 2.71
N PHE A 38 -2.30 3.65 1.56
CA PHE A 38 -0.99 4.14 1.20
C PHE A 38 -1.01 5.65 1.31
N ARG A 39 -0.23 6.18 2.24
CA ARG A 39 -0.03 7.61 2.39
C ARG A 39 1.33 7.99 1.82
N ILE A 40 1.31 8.88 0.85
CA ILE A 40 2.48 9.51 0.27
C ILE A 40 2.59 10.90 0.90
N ASP A 41 3.80 11.21 1.35
CA ASP A 41 4.15 12.49 1.96
C ASP A 41 5.37 13.00 1.20
N ASP A 42 5.21 14.13 0.51
CA ASP A 42 6.36 14.83 -0.04
C ASP A 42 7.09 15.51 1.13
N LYS A 43 8.40 15.27 1.25
CA LYS A 43 9.20 15.82 2.36
C LYS A 43 9.76 17.21 2.07
N ALA A 44 9.71 17.64 0.82
CA ALA A 44 10.21 18.95 0.38
C ALA A 44 9.09 20.01 0.33
N SER A 45 7.84 19.58 0.18
CA SER A 45 6.62 20.37 0.27
C SER A 45 5.71 19.86 1.40
N SER A 46 4.55 20.48 1.60
CA SER A 46 3.53 20.00 2.55
C SER A 46 2.45 19.17 1.85
N GLU A 47 2.77 18.57 0.70
CA GLU A 47 1.81 17.83 -0.11
C GLU A 47 1.70 16.38 0.36
N THR A 48 0.46 15.90 0.47
CA THR A 48 0.16 14.52 0.81
C THR A 48 -0.84 13.94 -0.17
N ALA A 49 -0.68 12.66 -0.50
CA ALA A 49 -1.63 11.91 -1.29
C ALA A 49 -1.98 10.60 -0.59
N GLU A 50 -3.22 10.17 -0.73
CA GLU A 50 -3.75 8.96 -0.09
C GLU A 50 -4.34 8.04 -1.16
N TYR A 51 -4.00 6.76 -1.08
CA TYR A 51 -4.54 5.73 -1.95
C TYR A 51 -5.05 4.56 -1.11
N THR A 52 -6.34 4.28 -1.20
CA THR A 52 -6.98 3.19 -0.45
C THR A 52 -7.25 2.01 -1.36
N ALA A 53 -6.64 0.88 -1.06
CA ALA A 53 -6.86 -0.39 -1.73
C ALA A 53 -7.58 -1.38 -0.81
N THR A 54 -8.38 -2.28 -1.38
CA THR A 54 -8.98 -3.39 -0.63
C THR A 54 -8.39 -4.70 -1.13
N PHE A 55 -7.74 -5.44 -0.23
CA PHE A 55 -7.33 -6.82 -0.45
C PHE A 55 -8.52 -7.72 -0.13
N ASN A 56 -8.99 -8.45 -1.12
CA ASN A 56 -9.96 -9.51 -0.93
C ASN A 56 -9.18 -10.81 -0.77
N ALA A 57 -9.36 -11.45 0.37
CA ALA A 57 -8.82 -12.77 0.60
C ALA A 57 -9.49 -13.78 -0.33
N PRO A 58 -8.76 -14.81 -0.78
CA PRO A 58 -9.39 -15.93 -1.49
C PRO A 58 -10.49 -16.53 -0.61
N GLU A 59 -11.64 -16.86 -1.19
CA GLU A 59 -12.60 -17.71 -0.51
C GLU A 59 -11.91 -19.04 -0.20
N HIS A 60 -11.78 -19.37 1.08
CA HIS A 60 -11.44 -20.73 1.47
C HIS A 60 -12.60 -21.61 1.01
N SER A 61 -12.50 -22.14 -0.21
CA SER A 61 -13.33 -23.25 -0.65
C SER A 61 -12.95 -24.46 0.18
N ARG A 62 -13.67 -24.58 1.31
CA ARG A 62 -14.00 -25.75 2.13
C ARG A 62 -12.91 -26.76 2.43
#